data_AF-A0A9Q0GJD0-F1
#
_entry.id   AF-A0A9Q0GJD0-F1
#
_cell.length_a   1.000
_cell.length_b   1.000
_cell.length_c   1.000
_cell.angle_alpha   90.00
_cell.angle_beta   90.00
_cell.angle_gamma   90.00
#
_symmetry.space_group_name_H-M   'P 1'
#
loop_
_entity.id
_entity.type
_entity.pdbx_description
1 polymer ?
#
loop_
_entity_poly.entity_id
_entity_poly.type
_entity_poly.pdbx_seq_one_letter_code
_entity_poly.pdbx_strand_id
1 'polypeptide(L)'
;MPRSRTLYNVNPPLVPPHHSHNKPVTINHHSVFEMERRSGFCCVFLPLFVLCLLSAVVTIEAGGWAPIKDVEDPHVREVAQYAVSEHGRLKHLQLKLDKVVEGETQKDTGITYRLVLTVEEKGTDTKDYTVVVVEENAKLHLKSFKKVVIKSKSSHRAM
;
A
#
# COMPACT_ATOMS: atom_id res chain seq x y z
N MET A 1 21.02 -62.48 12.74
CA MET A 1 21.63 -61.96 11.49
C MET A 1 20.55 -61.28 10.66
N PRO A 2 20.77 -60.03 10.27
CA PRO A 2 20.49 -59.59 8.91
C PRO A 2 21.76 -59.04 8.25
N ARG A 3 21.82 -59.26 6.94
CA ARG A 3 22.95 -59.06 6.04
C ARG A 3 22.59 -57.89 5.11
N SER A 4 23.62 -57.11 4.74
CA SER A 4 23.64 -56.17 3.60
C SER A 4 22.90 -54.83 3.80
N ARG A 5 23.34 -53.69 3.26
CA ARG A 5 24.42 -53.43 2.29
C ARG A 5 24.86 -51.96 2.39
N THR A 6 26.02 -51.77 1.81
CA THR A 6 26.97 -50.65 1.81
C THR A 6 26.53 -49.36 1.13
N LEU A 7 27.13 -48.27 1.65
CA LEU A 7 27.23 -46.91 1.13
C LEU A 7 27.78 -46.85 -0.30
N TYR A 8 27.05 -46.22 -1.23
CA TYR A 8 27.63 -45.56 -2.41
C TYR A 8 26.75 -44.36 -2.79
N ASN A 9 27.19 -43.15 -2.41
CA ASN A 9 26.63 -41.89 -2.87
C ASN A 9 27.28 -41.56 -4.22
N VAL A 10 26.58 -41.83 -5.31
CA VAL A 10 27.05 -41.55 -6.67
C VAL A 10 26.55 -40.17 -7.07
N ASN A 11 27.42 -39.16 -7.04
CA ASN A 11 27.14 -37.86 -7.64
C ASN A 11 26.95 -38.03 -9.16
N PRO A 12 25.86 -37.53 -9.76
CA PRO A 12 25.68 -37.57 -11.21
C PRO A 12 26.65 -36.59 -11.93
N PRO A 13 27.11 -36.92 -13.15
CA PRO A 13 28.10 -36.13 -13.88
C PRO A 13 27.56 -34.78 -14.37
N LEU A 14 28.46 -33.80 -14.39
CA LEU A 14 28.26 -32.42 -14.85
C LEU A 14 27.84 -32.38 -16.33
N VAL A 15 26.69 -31.77 -16.62
CA VAL A 15 26.20 -31.52 -17.99
C VAL A 15 27.02 -30.38 -18.62
N PRO A 16 27.65 -30.55 -19.79
CA PRO A 16 28.37 -29.47 -20.47
C PRO A 16 27.42 -28.47 -21.16
N PRO A 17 27.85 -27.22 -21.38
CA PRO A 17 27.00 -26.13 -21.85
C PRO A 17 26.60 -26.30 -23.32
N HIS A 18 25.32 -26.06 -23.62
CA HIS A 18 24.80 -26.03 -24.98
C HIS A 18 25.43 -24.88 -25.78
N HIS A 19 26.16 -25.26 -26.84
CA HIS A 19 26.76 -24.36 -27.80
C HIS A 19 25.66 -23.67 -28.63
N SER A 20 25.52 -22.35 -28.45
CA SER A 20 24.68 -21.50 -29.29
C SER A 20 25.37 -21.30 -30.65
N HIS A 21 24.78 -21.83 -31.72
CA HIS A 21 25.21 -21.62 -33.10
C HIS A 21 24.15 -20.77 -33.83
N ASN A 22 24.29 -19.45 -33.75
CA ASN A 22 23.57 -18.49 -34.56
C ASN A 22 24.34 -18.33 -35.87
N LYS A 23 23.86 -18.98 -36.94
CA LYS A 23 24.24 -18.63 -38.31
C LYS A 23 23.33 -17.49 -38.81
N PRO A 24 23.85 -16.51 -39.56
CA PRO A 24 23.02 -15.46 -40.14
C PRO A 24 22.16 -16.04 -41.27
N VAL A 25 20.84 -15.90 -41.15
CA VAL A 25 19.89 -16.20 -42.23
C VAL A 25 19.73 -14.94 -43.06
N THR A 26 20.36 -14.95 -44.23
CA THR A 26 20.14 -13.99 -45.31
C THR A 26 18.94 -14.49 -46.13
N ILE A 27 17.80 -13.80 -46.06
CA ILE A 27 16.75 -13.96 -47.07
C ILE A 27 16.35 -12.59 -47.58
N ASN A 28 16.91 -12.25 -48.74
CA ASN A 28 16.33 -11.26 -49.63
C ASN A 28 14.98 -11.81 -50.10
N HIS A 29 13.88 -11.13 -49.76
CA HIS A 29 12.61 -11.36 -50.45
C HIS A 29 11.97 -10.02 -50.79
N HIS A 30 12.46 -9.45 -51.89
CA HIS A 30 11.78 -8.39 -52.60
C HIS A 30 10.63 -9.04 -53.39
N SER A 31 9.41 -8.87 -52.90
CA SER A 31 8.20 -9.12 -53.68
C SER A 31 7.17 -8.10 -53.25
N VAL A 32 7.13 -7.04 -54.05
CA VAL A 32 6.05 -6.07 -54.18
C VAL A 32 4.71 -6.82 -54.09
N PHE A 33 3.97 -6.62 -53.01
CA PHE A 33 2.60 -7.10 -52.90
C PHE A 33 1.69 -5.90 -53.14
N GLU A 34 1.09 -5.94 -54.34
CA GLU A 34 0.14 -5.02 -54.91
C GLU A 34 -0.91 -4.51 -53.91
N MET A 35 -1.04 -3.19 -53.90
CA MET A 35 -1.98 -2.41 -53.12
C MET A 35 -3.27 -2.25 -53.91
N GLU A 36 -4.22 -3.17 -53.73
CA GLU A 36 -5.55 -3.03 -54.34
C GLU A 36 -6.70 -3.24 -53.33
N ARG A 37 -7.23 -2.10 -52.91
CA ARG A 37 -8.65 -1.79 -52.66
C ARG A 37 -9.51 -2.84 -51.93
N ARG A 38 -9.78 -2.57 -50.64
CA ARG A 38 -11.06 -2.84 -49.92
C ARG A 38 -11.05 -2.03 -48.62
N SER A 39 -11.56 -0.80 -48.66
CA SER A 39 -12.94 -0.47 -48.29
C SER A 39 -13.27 -0.85 -46.83
N GLY A 40 -13.21 0.14 -45.93
CA GLY A 40 -14.11 0.21 -44.78
C GLY A 40 -13.62 -0.21 -43.39
N PHE A 41 -12.32 -0.42 -43.15
CA PHE A 41 -11.85 -1.00 -41.87
C PHE A 41 -10.88 -0.16 -41.04
N CYS A 42 -10.74 1.15 -41.30
CA CYS A 42 -9.78 2.01 -40.56
C CYS A 42 -10.44 3.07 -39.66
N CYS A 43 -11.73 3.38 -39.83
CA CYS A 43 -12.38 4.49 -39.13
C CYS A 43 -12.80 4.18 -37.67
N VAL A 44 -12.61 2.95 -37.19
CA VAL A 44 -13.01 2.53 -35.83
C VAL A 44 -11.82 2.38 -34.86
N PHE A 45 -10.59 2.45 -35.34
CA PHE A 45 -9.40 2.36 -34.47
C PHE A 45 -9.02 3.70 -33.80
N LEU A 46 -9.38 4.84 -34.41
CA LEU A 46 -9.08 6.17 -33.87
C LEU A 46 -9.87 6.55 -32.59
N PRO A 47 -11.19 6.29 -32.45
CA PRO A 47 -11.91 6.70 -31.24
C PRO A 47 -11.59 5.82 -30.02
N LEU A 48 -11.19 4.56 -30.22
CA LEU A 48 -10.84 3.65 -29.11
C LEU A 48 -9.50 4.04 -28.46
N PHE A 49 -8.57 4.57 -29.26
CA PHE A 49 -7.28 5.07 -28.77
C PHE A 49 -7.45 6.37 -27.95
N VAL A 50 -8.40 7.23 -28.34
CA VAL A 50 -8.70 8.47 -27.60
C VAL A 50 -9.41 8.17 -26.26
N LEU A 51 -10.28 7.16 -26.20
CA LEU A 51 -10.95 6.77 -24.95
C LEU A 51 -9.97 6.19 -23.91
N CYS A 52 -8.94 5.46 -24.34
CA CYS A 52 -7.88 4.95 -23.45
C CYS A 52 -7.02 6.06 -22.81
N LEU A 53 -6.91 7.23 -23.45
CA LEU A 53 -6.07 8.32 -22.94
C LEU A 53 -6.72 9.11 -21.80
N LEU A 54 -8.05 9.02 -21.61
CA LEU A 54 -8.74 9.73 -20.51
C LEU A 54 -8.69 9.00 -19.15
N SER A 55 -8.33 7.71 -19.10
CA SER A 55 -8.43 6.92 -17.87
C SER A 55 -7.13 6.72 -17.08
N ALA A 56 -6.00 7.27 -17.53
CA ALA A 56 -4.72 7.04 -16.86
C ALA A 56 -4.33 8.21 -15.94
N VAL A 57 -5.07 8.41 -14.85
CA VAL A 57 -4.46 9.00 -13.65
C VAL A 57 -3.56 7.91 -13.06
N VAL A 58 -2.27 7.96 -13.40
CA VAL A 58 -1.24 7.26 -12.64
C VAL A 58 -0.97 8.10 -11.41
N THR A 59 -1.65 7.81 -10.29
CA THR A 59 -1.21 8.33 -8.99
C THR A 59 0.10 7.64 -8.63
N ILE A 60 1.22 8.31 -8.88
CA ILE A 60 2.51 7.91 -8.33
C ILE A 60 2.42 8.21 -6.83
N GLU A 61 2.02 7.24 -6.01
CA GLU A 61 2.15 7.34 -4.54
C GLU A 61 3.62 7.22 -4.15
N ALA A 62 4.35 8.31 -4.32
CA ALA A 62 5.70 8.45 -3.80
C ALA A 62 5.65 8.70 -2.29
N GLY A 63 5.67 7.63 -1.48
CA GLY A 63 6.12 7.61 -0.07
C GLY A 63 5.50 8.62 0.92
N GLY A 64 4.38 9.25 0.60
CA GLY A 64 3.75 10.33 1.38
C GLY A 64 2.62 9.85 2.28
N TRP A 65 2.14 10.76 3.13
CA TRP A 65 0.89 10.55 3.87
C TRP A 65 -0.30 10.63 2.90
N ALA A 66 -1.14 9.61 2.90
CA ALA A 66 -2.36 9.51 2.13
C ALA A 66 -3.58 9.54 3.08
N PRO A 67 -4.61 10.36 2.81
CA PRO A 67 -5.79 10.40 3.65
C PRO A 67 -6.57 9.08 3.58
N ILE A 68 -7.06 8.63 4.73
CA ILE A 68 -7.95 7.48 4.84
C ILE A 68 -9.34 7.91 4.37
N LYS A 69 -9.88 7.24 3.35
CA LYS A 69 -11.19 7.55 2.76
C LYS A 69 -12.35 7.21 3.69
N ASP A 70 -12.24 6.06 4.36
CA ASP A 70 -13.24 5.56 5.29
C ASP A 70 -12.60 5.34 6.66
N VAL A 71 -12.86 6.27 7.57
CA VAL A 71 -12.38 6.18 8.96
C VAL A 71 -13.21 5.21 9.79
N GLU A 72 -14.38 4.79 9.29
CA GLU A 72 -15.24 3.77 9.90
C GLU A 72 -14.89 2.35 9.43
N ASP A 73 -13.87 2.22 8.58
CA ASP A 73 -13.33 0.93 8.19
C ASP A 73 -13.00 0.09 9.45
N PRO A 74 -13.45 -1.18 9.52
CA PRO A 74 -13.24 -2.02 10.70
C PRO A 74 -11.77 -2.14 11.14
N HIS A 75 -10.83 -2.18 10.19
CA HIS A 75 -9.40 -2.26 10.48
C HIS A 75 -8.89 -0.95 11.08
N VAL A 76 -9.30 0.19 10.53
CA VAL A 76 -8.95 1.51 11.09
C VAL A 76 -9.49 1.67 12.52
N ARG A 77 -10.71 1.20 12.76
CA ARG A 77 -11.30 1.18 14.11
C ARG A 77 -10.54 0.27 15.07
N GLU A 78 -10.05 -0.88 14.62
CA GLU A 78 -9.20 -1.77 15.42
C GLU A 78 -7.88 -1.09 15.80
N VAL A 79 -7.22 -0.45 14.84
CA VAL A 79 -5.99 0.32 15.08
C VAL A 79 -6.23 1.44 16.10
N ALA A 80 -7.34 2.15 15.99
CA ALA A 80 -7.74 3.18 16.96
C ALA A 80 -7.98 2.61 18.36
N GLN A 81 -8.70 1.49 18.47
CA GLN A 81 -8.96 0.82 19.75
C GLN A 81 -7.68 0.32 20.41
N TYR A 82 -6.77 -0.25 19.61
CA TYR A 82 -5.44 -0.64 20.07
C TYR A 82 -4.69 0.57 20.67
N ALA A 83 -4.68 1.71 19.98
CA ALA A 83 -3.99 2.91 20.45
C ALA A 83 -4.53 3.42 21.80
N VAL A 84 -5.85 3.48 21.95
CA VAL A 84 -6.51 3.91 23.19
C VAL A 84 -6.26 2.93 24.33
N SER A 85 -6.39 1.63 24.07
CA SER A 85 -6.19 0.57 25.07
C SER A 85 -4.75 0.53 25.56
N GLU A 86 -3.78 0.60 24.65
CA GLU A 86 -2.36 0.57 24.98
C GLU A 86 -1.93 1.83 25.74
N HIS A 87 -2.42 3.01 25.34
CA HIS A 87 -2.14 4.23 26.08
C HIS A 87 -2.78 4.23 27.48
N GLY A 88 -4.04 3.79 27.59
CA GLY A 88 -4.74 3.64 28.86
C GLY A 88 -4.00 2.68 29.80
N ARG A 89 -3.52 1.55 29.28
CA ARG A 89 -2.69 0.58 30.02
C ARG A 89 -1.38 1.20 30.51
N LEU A 90 -0.66 1.92 29.65
CA LEU A 90 0.63 2.55 29.97
C LEU A 90 0.51 3.72 30.97
N LYS A 91 -0.64 4.40 30.99
CA LYS A 91 -0.90 5.55 31.89
C LYS A 91 -1.78 5.20 33.09
N HIS A 92 -2.24 3.97 33.21
CA HIS A 92 -3.23 3.53 34.20
C HIS A 92 -4.52 4.36 34.16
N LEU A 93 -4.94 4.77 32.96
CA LEU A 93 -6.15 5.55 32.72
C LEU A 93 -7.25 4.67 32.13
N GLN A 94 -8.49 4.93 32.53
CA GLN A 94 -9.68 4.35 31.91
C GLN A 94 -10.11 5.24 30.74
N LEU A 95 -9.58 4.91 29.55
CA LEU A 95 -9.87 5.62 28.31
C LEU A 95 -10.82 4.79 27.44
N LYS A 96 -11.75 5.46 26.77
CA LYS A 96 -12.69 4.86 25.82
C LYS A 96 -12.66 5.64 24.51
N LEU A 97 -12.58 4.92 23.40
CA LEU A 97 -12.69 5.51 22.08
C LEU A 97 -14.14 5.94 21.85
N ASP A 98 -14.37 7.22 21.56
CA ASP A 98 -15.66 7.74 21.12
C ASP A 98 -15.79 7.61 19.60
N LYS A 99 -14.88 8.25 18.85
CA LYS A 99 -14.85 8.20 17.38
C LYS A 99 -13.45 8.45 16.81
N VAL A 100 -13.28 8.05 15.56
CA VAL A 100 -12.15 8.44 14.71
C VAL A 100 -12.58 9.67 13.90
N VAL A 101 -11.89 10.79 14.06
CA VAL A 101 -12.25 12.07 13.41
C VAL A 101 -11.68 12.14 12.00
N GLU A 102 -10.41 11.79 11.88
CA GLU A 102 -9.65 11.81 10.63
C GLU A 102 -8.49 10.82 10.74
N GLY A 103 -7.96 10.42 9.60
CA GLY A 103 -6.83 9.52 9.54
C GLY A 103 -6.06 9.63 8.24
N GLU A 104 -4.77 9.35 8.34
CA GLU A 104 -3.85 9.26 7.22
C GLU A 104 -2.98 8.01 7.37
N THR A 105 -2.59 7.41 6.25
CA THR A 105 -1.67 6.29 6.20
C THR A 105 -0.41 6.66 5.44
N GLN A 106 0.69 6.04 5.81
CA GLN A 106 1.94 6.10 5.06
C GLN A 106 2.49 4.68 4.93
N LYS A 107 2.82 4.28 3.70
CA LYS A 107 3.42 2.98 3.40
C LYS A 107 4.93 3.12 3.28
N ASP A 108 5.66 2.45 4.17
CA ASP A 108 7.12 2.36 4.16
C ASP A 108 7.53 0.88 4.35
N THR A 109 8.30 0.52 5.38
CA THR A 109 8.57 -0.90 5.74
C THR A 109 7.36 -1.62 6.34
N GLY A 110 6.35 -0.87 6.75
CA GLY A 110 5.03 -1.31 7.21
C GLY A 110 3.96 -0.27 6.87
N ILE A 111 2.81 -0.33 7.54
CA ILE A 111 1.76 0.69 7.41
C ILE A 111 1.76 1.57 8.66
N THR A 112 2.02 2.86 8.51
CA THR A 112 1.91 3.82 9.60
C THR A 112 0.58 4.55 9.51
N TYR A 113 -0.20 4.52 10.58
CA TYR A 113 -1.45 5.24 10.73
C TYR A 113 -1.23 6.47 11.60
N ARG A 114 -1.64 7.64 11.12
CA ARG A 114 -1.79 8.87 11.90
C ARG A 114 -3.28 9.14 12.01
N LEU A 115 -3.84 8.98 13.21
CA LEU A 115 -5.28 9.15 13.44
C LEU A 115 -5.51 10.30 14.42
N VAL A 116 -6.62 11.03 14.24
CA VAL A 116 -7.15 11.92 15.28
C VAL A 116 -8.38 11.26 15.87
N LEU A 117 -8.33 11.05 17.19
CA LEU A 117 -9.34 10.32 17.94
C LEU A 117 -9.99 11.26 18.95
N THR A 118 -11.31 11.17 19.08
CA THR A 118 -12.01 11.69 20.25
C THR A 118 -12.05 10.58 21.29
N VAL A 119 -11.51 10.86 22.48
CA VAL A 119 -11.38 9.88 23.57
C VAL A 119 -12.07 10.42 24.80
N GLU A 120 -12.90 9.56 25.40
CA GLU A 120 -13.54 9.80 26.69
C GLU A 120 -12.66 9.24 27.80
N GLU A 121 -12.32 10.08 28.78
CA GLU A 121 -11.66 9.69 30.01
C GLU A 121 -12.70 9.61 31.11
N LYS A 122 -12.74 8.51 31.86
CA LYS A 122 -13.79 8.29 32.88
C LYS A 122 -13.92 9.47 33.84
N GLY A 123 -15.10 10.11 33.85
CA GLY A 123 -15.41 11.24 34.72
C GLY A 123 -14.91 12.59 34.23
N THR A 124 -14.49 12.71 32.97
CA THR A 124 -14.07 13.95 32.32
C THR A 124 -14.73 14.08 30.94
N ASP A 125 -14.74 15.29 30.40
CA ASP A 125 -15.13 15.55 29.01
C ASP A 125 -14.23 14.83 27.99
N THR A 126 -14.81 14.59 26.81
CA THR A 126 -14.09 14.06 25.66
C THR A 126 -13.01 15.02 25.18
N LYS A 127 -11.84 14.48 24.84
CA LYS A 127 -10.69 15.25 24.33
C LYS A 127 -10.20 14.62 23.03
N ASP A 128 -9.70 15.46 22.13
CA ASP A 128 -9.10 14.99 20.89
C ASP A 128 -7.60 14.70 21.05
N TYR A 129 -7.15 13.63 20.42
CA TYR A 129 -5.77 13.17 20.45
C TYR A 129 -5.28 12.80 19.05
N THR A 130 -4.08 13.23 18.71
CA THR A 130 -3.34 12.70 17.56
C THR A 130 -2.54 11.48 18.01
N VAL A 131 -2.77 10.35 17.35
CA VAL A 131 -2.09 9.08 17.61
C VAL A 131 -1.32 8.62 16.38
N VAL A 132 -0.19 7.96 16.60
CA VAL A 132 0.60 7.33 15.54
C VAL A 132 0.83 5.87 15.89
N VAL A 133 0.36 4.98 15.04
CA VAL A 133 0.48 3.51 15.19
C VAL A 133 1.19 2.96 13.97
N VAL A 134 2.13 2.04 14.17
CA VAL A 134 2.80 1.31 13.08
C VAL A 134 2.35 -0.12 13.10
N GLU A 135 1.92 -0.63 11.95
CA GLU A 135 1.60 -2.02 11.70
C GLU A 135 2.75 -2.66 10.91
N GLU A 136 3.43 -3.63 11.54
CA GLU A 136 4.56 -4.36 10.96
C GLU A 136 4.44 -5.84 11.32
N ASN A 137 4.51 -6.74 10.34
CA ASN A 137 4.35 -8.19 10.55
C ASN A 137 3.06 -8.57 11.32
N ALA A 138 1.93 -7.92 10.99
CA ALA A 138 0.63 -8.08 11.68
C ALA A 138 0.66 -7.73 13.18
N LYS A 139 1.64 -6.93 13.62
CA LYS A 139 1.73 -6.40 14.98
C LYS A 139 1.56 -4.89 14.95
N LEU A 140 0.72 -4.40 15.85
CA LEU A 140 0.53 -2.98 16.07
C LEU A 140 1.53 -2.47 17.12
N HIS A 141 2.07 -1.28 16.88
CA HIS A 141 3.01 -0.60 17.76
C HIS A 141 2.61 0.86 17.93
N LEU A 142 2.23 1.27 19.14
CA LEU A 142 1.94 2.66 19.45
C LEU A 142 3.25 3.48 19.48
N LYS A 143 3.41 4.41 18.54
CA LYS A 143 4.58 5.31 18.47
C LYS A 143 4.33 6.63 19.20
N SER A 144 3.10 7.15 19.13
CA SER A 144 2.77 8.44 19.76
C SER A 144 1.31 8.55 20.14
N PHE A 145 1.03 9.27 21.22
CA PHE A 145 -0.31 9.60 21.69
C PHE A 145 -0.26 11.00 22.31
N LYS A 146 -0.76 12.02 21.59
CA LYS A 146 -0.62 13.43 21.96
C LYS A 146 -1.98 14.12 21.96
N LYS A 147 -2.27 14.90 23.00
CA LYS A 147 -3.49 15.73 23.05
C LYS A 147 -3.44 16.82 21.98
N VAL A 148 -4.54 17.03 21.26
CA VAL A 148 -4.70 18.15 20.34
C VAL A 148 -4.90 19.42 21.16
N VAL A 149 -4.05 20.43 20.93
CA VAL A 149 -4.19 21.76 21.53
C VAL A 149 -4.82 22.66 20.48
N ILE A 150 -6.08 23.03 20.65
CA ILE A 150 -6.77 23.96 19.77
C ILE A 150 -6.06 25.32 19.90
N LYS A 151 -5.33 25.75 18.88
CA LYS A 151 -4.88 27.15 18.79
C LYS A 151 -6.10 27.99 18.46
N SER A 152 -6.62 28.74 19.43
CA SER A 152 -7.58 29.80 19.15
C SER A 152 -6.97 30.74 18.11
N LYS A 153 -7.60 30.87 16.94
CA LYS A 153 -7.29 31.96 16.02
C LYS A 153 -7.56 33.26 16.77
N SER A 154 -6.50 34.01 17.10
CA SER A 154 -6.61 35.37 17.61
C SER A 154 -7.32 36.20 16.55
N SER A 155 -8.62 36.43 16.78
CA SER A 155 -9.42 37.36 16.00
C SER A 155 -8.94 38.78 16.34
N HIS A 156 -7.99 39.30 15.58
CA HIS A 156 -7.75 40.73 15.55
C HIS A 156 -8.98 41.40 14.94
N ARG A 157 -9.96 41.72 15.79
CA ARG A 157 -11.00 42.69 15.50
C ARG A 157 -10.29 44.05 15.48
N ALA A 158 -9.84 44.46 14.29
CA ALA A 158 -9.43 45.84 14.08
C ALA A 158 -10.67 46.73 14.30
N MET A 159 -10.51 47.70 15.20
CA MET A 159 -11.45 48.78 15.46
C MET A 159 -11.37 49.82 14.36
#